data_AF-A0A3D3R420-F1
#
_entry.id   AF-A0A3D3R420-F1
#
_cell.length_a   1.000
_cell.length_b   1.000
_cell.length_c   1.000
_cell.angle_alpha   90.00
_cell.angle_beta   90.00
_cell.angle_gamma   90.00
#
_symmetry.space_group_name_H-M   'P 1'
#
loop_
_entity.id
_entity.type
_entity.pdbx_description
1 polymer ?
#
loop_
_entity_poly.entity_id
_entity_poly.type
_entity_poly.pdbx_seq_one_letter_code
_entity_poly.pdbx_strand_id
1 'polypeptide(L)'
;MTDSRETDYVRRLLQMNPLEQPLEILTLRRDFLKPQDDRRPVVDASLSIYERKEQTLKNMEALRKCLWNLDDESLREQVEAIDISEFPDLAISYARLKAVADHRDSFRLLRKHRHCFPEFFNQFCGLVSASPQKTTERRAECMEASRKGSFDTRNRSPKDYYRIALAIRQEMPELYQLEKPWLSHILSKRDANNVFGFSEAVLAIVAFLVMICAYYASKMIFQ
;
A
#
# COMPACT_ATOMS: atom_id res chain seq x y z
N MET A 1 44.59 -5.30 7.07
CA MET A 1 44.95 -6.74 7.03
C MET A 1 43.72 -7.56 6.62
N THR A 2 43.20 -7.36 5.40
CA THR A 2 41.98 -8.01 4.87
C THR A 2 42.25 -8.93 3.67
N ASP A 3 43.43 -8.82 3.04
CA ASP A 3 43.76 -9.53 1.79
C ASP A 3 43.80 -11.07 1.91
N SER A 4 44.03 -11.62 3.11
CA SER A 4 44.16 -13.07 3.29
C SER A 4 42.86 -13.84 3.00
N ARG A 5 41.70 -13.28 3.37
CA ARG A 5 40.42 -13.98 3.22
C ARG A 5 39.93 -13.98 1.77
N GLU A 6 40.14 -12.86 1.09
CA GLU A 6 39.82 -12.70 -0.34
C GLU A 6 40.72 -13.58 -1.20
N THR A 7 42.02 -13.59 -0.94
CA THR A 7 42.98 -14.43 -1.69
C THR A 7 42.74 -15.93 -1.47
N ASP A 8 42.40 -16.36 -0.25
CA ASP A 8 42.07 -17.77 0.02
C ASP A 8 40.73 -18.20 -0.61
N TYR A 9 39.73 -17.31 -0.66
CA TYR A 9 38.47 -17.55 -1.36
C TYR A 9 38.70 -17.73 -2.87
N VAL A 10 39.42 -16.80 -3.50
CA VAL A 10 39.70 -16.85 -4.94
C VAL A 10 40.57 -18.06 -5.28
N ARG A 11 41.56 -18.39 -4.46
CA ARG A 11 42.40 -19.59 -4.65
C ARG A 11 41.55 -20.87 -4.66
N ARG A 12 40.63 -21.03 -3.70
CA ARG A 12 39.75 -22.20 -3.64
C ARG A 12 38.76 -22.24 -4.80
N LEU A 13 38.24 -21.08 -5.22
CA LEU A 13 37.32 -20.97 -6.35
C LEU A 13 37.98 -21.38 -7.67
N LEU A 14 39.22 -20.95 -7.91
CA LEU A 14 39.99 -21.28 -9.13
C LEU A 14 40.41 -22.74 -9.21
N GLN A 15 40.42 -23.47 -8.08
CA GLN A 15 40.74 -24.89 -8.02
C GLN A 15 39.52 -25.80 -8.26
N MET A 16 38.31 -25.24 -8.25
CA MET A 16 37.08 -26.00 -8.47
C MET A 16 36.68 -26.00 -9.95
N ASN A 17 36.15 -27.13 -10.41
CA ASN A 17 35.64 -27.26 -11.77
C ASN A 17 34.16 -26.82 -11.82
N PRO A 18 33.80 -25.74 -12.53
CA PRO A 18 32.43 -25.22 -12.54
C PRO A 18 31.41 -26.17 -13.19
N LEU A 19 31.85 -27.14 -13.98
CA LEU A 19 30.96 -28.11 -14.62
C LEU A 19 30.65 -29.32 -13.74
N GLU A 20 31.58 -29.68 -12.85
CA GLU A 20 31.45 -30.86 -11.97
C GLU A 20 31.05 -30.49 -10.54
N GLN A 21 31.41 -29.28 -10.09
CA GLN A 21 31.27 -28.82 -8.70
C GLN A 21 30.49 -27.50 -8.57
N PRO A 22 29.32 -27.34 -9.22
CA PRO A 22 28.57 -26.10 -9.15
C PRO A 22 28.04 -25.81 -7.74
N LEU A 23 27.71 -26.85 -6.96
CA LEU A 23 27.16 -26.70 -5.62
C LEU A 23 28.23 -26.27 -4.61
N GLU A 24 29.44 -26.84 -4.64
CA GLU A 24 30.53 -26.42 -3.75
C GLU A 24 31.00 -24.98 -4.02
N ILE A 25 30.96 -24.54 -5.27
CA ILE A 25 31.25 -23.14 -5.63
C ILE A 25 30.22 -22.19 -5.01
N LEU A 26 28.94 -22.55 -5.06
CA LEU A 26 27.86 -21.74 -4.50
C LEU A 26 27.90 -21.71 -2.97
N THR A 27 28.24 -22.81 -2.30
CA THR A 27 28.42 -22.82 -0.84
C THR A 27 29.63 -22.00 -0.42
N LEU A 28 30.78 -22.16 -1.09
CA LEU A 28 31.99 -21.37 -0.83
C LEU A 28 31.71 -19.86 -0.99
N ARG A 29 30.97 -19.48 -2.04
CA ARG A 29 30.56 -18.09 -2.28
C ARG A 29 29.62 -17.58 -1.19
N ARG A 30 28.65 -18.39 -0.76
CA ARG A 30 27.73 -18.04 0.32
C ARG A 30 28.48 -17.79 1.62
N ASP A 31 29.40 -18.68 1.98
CA ASP A 31 30.15 -18.62 3.24
C ASP A 31 31.17 -17.46 3.24
N PHE A 32 31.67 -17.07 2.06
CA PHE A 32 32.47 -15.85 1.89
C PHE A 32 31.64 -14.57 2.07
N LEU A 33 30.45 -14.49 1.44
CA LEU A 33 29.60 -13.30 1.46
C LEU A 33 28.81 -13.11 2.77
N LYS A 34 28.47 -14.20 3.45
CA LYS A 34 27.78 -14.21 4.75
C LYS A 34 28.45 -15.25 5.65
N PRO A 35 29.53 -14.89 6.38
CA PRO A 35 30.03 -15.76 7.45
C PRO A 35 28.87 -16.08 8.39
N GLN A 36 28.66 -17.36 8.72
CA GLN A 36 27.53 -17.81 9.51
C GLN A 36 27.35 -16.94 10.75
N ASP A 37 26.22 -16.26 10.82
CA ASP A 37 25.70 -15.72 12.06
C ASP A 37 25.15 -16.94 12.82
N ASP A 38 25.83 -17.35 13.89
CA ASP A 38 25.52 -18.52 14.75
C ASP A 38 24.12 -18.47 15.41
N ARG A 39 23.30 -17.47 15.06
CA ARG A 39 21.94 -17.25 15.56
C ARG A 39 20.84 -17.74 14.63
N ARG A 40 21.15 -18.57 13.62
CA ARG A 40 20.09 -19.22 12.85
C ARG A 40 19.55 -20.40 13.65
N PRO A 41 18.24 -20.43 13.98
CA PRO A 41 17.66 -21.66 14.49
C PRO A 41 17.87 -22.76 13.46
N VAL A 42 18.18 -23.97 13.92
CA VAL A 42 18.31 -25.16 13.08
C VAL A 42 16.97 -25.35 12.38
N VAL A 43 16.86 -24.86 11.14
CA VAL A 43 15.63 -24.94 10.36
C VAL A 43 15.51 -26.37 9.86
N ASP A 44 14.55 -27.08 10.46
CA ASP A 44 14.14 -28.45 10.17
C ASP A 44 14.33 -28.81 8.68
N ALA A 45 15.35 -29.62 8.40
CA ALA A 45 15.86 -29.92 7.06
C ALA A 45 14.92 -30.80 6.22
N SER A 46 13.66 -30.96 6.65
CA SER A 46 12.65 -31.86 6.07
C SER A 46 11.73 -31.19 5.03
N LEU A 47 11.68 -29.86 4.95
CA LEU A 47 10.82 -29.13 4.01
C LEU A 47 11.62 -28.39 2.94
N SER A 48 11.24 -28.58 1.68
CA SER A 48 11.82 -27.86 0.54
C SER A 48 11.65 -26.34 0.71
N ILE A 49 12.56 -25.55 0.11
CA ILE A 49 12.50 -24.08 0.14
C ILE A 49 11.13 -23.57 -0.35
N TYR A 50 10.50 -24.30 -1.28
CA TYR A 50 9.18 -23.99 -1.81
C TYR A 50 8.07 -24.19 -0.77
N GLU A 51 8.08 -25.32 -0.05
CA GLU A 51 7.10 -25.60 1.02
C GLU A 51 7.23 -24.61 2.19
N ARG A 52 8.46 -24.22 2.54
CA ARG A 52 8.70 -23.16 3.55
C ARG A 52 8.13 -21.81 3.11
N LYS A 53 8.34 -21.43 1.84
CA LYS A 53 7.75 -20.21 1.27
C LYS A 53 6.22 -20.25 1.32
N GLU A 54 5.63 -21.37 0.97
CA GLU A 54 4.17 -21.55 1.00
C GLU A 54 3.61 -21.51 2.44
N GLN A 55 4.33 -22.10 3.39
CA GLN A 55 3.96 -22.05 4.80
C GLN A 55 4.03 -20.62 5.36
N THR A 56 5.09 -19.87 5.04
CA THR A 56 5.22 -18.45 5.41
C THR A 56 4.08 -17.64 4.80
N LEU A 57 3.71 -17.89 3.55
CA LEU A 57 2.55 -17.24 2.92
C LEU A 57 1.24 -17.58 3.64
N LYS A 58 0.99 -18.85 3.98
CA LYS A 58 -0.20 -19.28 4.74
C LYS A 58 -0.26 -18.63 6.12
N ASN A 59 0.87 -18.55 6.82
CA ASN A 59 0.96 -17.87 8.12
C ASN A 59 0.66 -16.37 7.98
N MET A 60 1.22 -15.70 6.97
CA MET A 60 0.92 -14.28 6.69
C MET A 60 -0.55 -14.06 6.33
N GLU A 61 -1.18 -14.97 5.59
CA GLU A 61 -2.62 -14.88 5.28
C GLU A 61 -3.51 -15.14 6.49
N ALA A 62 -3.14 -16.08 7.36
CA ALA A 62 -3.83 -16.30 8.63
C ALA A 62 -3.75 -15.06 9.51
N LEU A 63 -2.57 -14.44 9.61
CA LEU A 63 -2.37 -13.19 10.35
C LEU A 63 -3.21 -12.04 9.78
N ARG A 64 -3.29 -11.90 8.45
CA ARG A 64 -4.15 -10.88 7.82
C ARG A 64 -5.63 -11.05 8.19
N LYS A 65 -6.12 -12.28 8.31
CA LYS A 65 -7.51 -12.55 8.71
C LYS A 65 -7.76 -12.24 10.19
N CYS A 66 -6.78 -12.53 11.05
CA CYS A 66 -6.89 -12.32 12.49
C CYS A 66 -6.44 -10.93 12.96
N LEU A 67 -5.89 -10.10 12.06
CA LEU A 67 -5.29 -8.80 12.33
C LEU A 67 -6.19 -7.88 13.18
N TRP A 68 -7.49 -7.88 12.93
CA TRP A 68 -8.43 -7.01 13.65
C TRP A 68 -8.96 -7.61 14.95
N ASN A 69 -8.81 -8.93 15.16
CA ASN A 69 -9.39 -9.67 16.29
C ASN A 69 -8.36 -10.02 17.38
N LEU A 70 -7.06 -10.02 17.06
CA LEU A 70 -5.99 -10.33 18.01
C LEU A 70 -5.65 -9.13 18.91
N ASP A 71 -5.04 -9.39 20.06
CA ASP A 71 -4.48 -8.38 20.96
C ASP A 71 -3.21 -7.74 20.38
N ASP A 72 -2.91 -6.49 20.73
CA ASP A 72 -1.81 -5.71 20.13
C ASP A 72 -0.43 -6.36 20.38
N GLU A 73 -0.21 -6.91 21.57
CA GLU A 73 1.04 -7.59 21.94
C GLU A 73 1.21 -8.91 21.18
N SER A 74 0.18 -9.76 21.17
CA SER A 74 0.20 -11.03 20.45
C SER A 74 0.33 -10.85 18.94
N LEU A 75 -0.18 -9.75 18.39
CA LEU A 75 0.01 -9.41 16.97
C LEU A 75 1.47 -9.08 16.68
N ARG A 76 2.11 -8.23 17.50
CA ARG A 76 3.53 -7.87 17.32
C ARG A 76 4.44 -9.09 17.42
N GLU A 77 4.23 -9.94 18.43
CA GLU A 77 4.99 -11.19 18.58
C GLU A 77 4.85 -12.09 17.37
N GLN A 78 3.63 -12.26 16.84
CA GLN A 78 3.40 -13.09 15.67
C GLN A 78 3.96 -12.48 14.37
N VAL A 79 4.02 -11.15 14.26
CA VAL A 79 4.70 -10.46 13.15
C VAL A 79 6.21 -10.66 13.27
N GLU A 80 6.80 -10.44 14.44
CA GLU A 80 8.26 -10.59 14.63
C GLU A 80 8.75 -12.03 14.51
N ALA A 81 7.89 -13.01 14.80
CA ALA A 81 8.19 -14.43 14.62
C ALA A 81 8.32 -14.86 13.14
N ILE A 82 7.93 -14.02 12.17
CA ILE A 82 8.05 -14.35 10.74
C ILE A 82 9.48 -14.07 10.27
N ASP A 83 10.26 -15.11 10.02
CA ASP A 83 11.56 -14.97 9.36
C ASP A 83 11.39 -14.74 7.85
N ILE A 84 11.76 -13.55 7.40
CA ILE A 84 11.70 -13.13 5.99
C ILE A 84 13.10 -12.99 5.39
N SER A 85 14.15 -13.25 6.18
CA SER A 85 15.54 -13.14 5.72
C SER A 85 15.84 -14.09 4.54
N GLU A 86 15.06 -15.17 4.42
CA GLU A 86 15.14 -16.14 3.34
C GLU A 86 14.33 -15.75 2.07
N PHE A 87 13.36 -14.83 2.17
CA PHE A 87 12.40 -14.54 1.10
C PHE A 87 12.24 -13.04 0.82
N PRO A 88 13.14 -12.40 0.04
CA PRO A 88 13.08 -10.97 -0.27
C PRO A 88 11.77 -10.56 -0.97
N ASP A 89 11.17 -11.45 -1.75
CA ASP A 89 9.88 -11.21 -2.42
C ASP A 89 8.74 -10.90 -1.43
N LEU A 90 8.80 -11.47 -0.23
CA LEU A 90 7.76 -11.33 0.80
C LEU A 90 7.98 -10.10 1.68
N ALA A 91 9.17 -9.48 1.63
CA ALA A 91 9.56 -8.35 2.47
C ALA A 91 8.61 -7.15 2.34
N ILE A 92 8.14 -6.84 1.14
CA ILE A 92 7.17 -5.75 0.91
C ILE A 92 5.84 -6.05 1.61
N SER A 93 5.37 -7.29 1.48
CA SER A 93 4.10 -7.72 2.04
C SER A 93 4.14 -7.81 3.57
N TYR A 94 5.31 -8.11 4.13
CA TYR A 94 5.58 -8.09 5.55
C TYR A 94 5.70 -6.67 6.10
N ALA A 95 6.49 -5.80 5.45
CA ALA A 95 6.66 -4.42 5.86
C ALA A 95 5.32 -3.69 5.96
N ARG A 96 4.39 -3.99 5.03
CA ARG A 96 3.01 -3.51 5.11
C ARG A 96 2.28 -4.07 6.33
N LEU A 97 2.32 -5.38 6.57
CA LEU A 97 1.67 -5.99 7.74
C LEU A 97 2.21 -5.41 9.06
N LYS A 98 3.54 -5.25 9.16
CA LYS A 98 4.22 -4.66 10.30
C LYS A 98 3.79 -3.22 10.53
N ALA A 99 3.81 -2.38 9.50
CA ALA A 99 3.37 -0.99 9.61
C ALA A 99 1.90 -0.89 10.06
N VAL A 100 1.05 -1.84 9.67
CA VAL A 100 -0.35 -1.87 10.11
C VAL A 100 -0.48 -2.27 11.58
N ALA A 101 0.32 -3.23 12.03
CA ALA A 101 0.39 -3.61 13.43
C ALA A 101 0.91 -2.44 14.30
N ASP A 102 1.92 -1.71 13.81
CA ASP A 102 2.52 -0.58 14.52
C ASP A 102 1.56 0.61 14.63
N HIS A 103 0.79 0.91 13.59
CA HIS A 103 -0.12 2.06 13.54
C HIS A 103 -1.58 1.74 13.92
N ARG A 104 -1.84 0.61 14.61
CA ARG A 104 -3.21 0.18 14.97
C ARG A 104 -3.96 1.19 15.85
N ASP A 105 -3.26 1.93 16.69
CA ASP A 105 -3.84 3.01 17.48
C ASP A 105 -4.32 4.17 16.62
N SER A 106 -3.59 4.50 15.56
CA SER A 106 -4.01 5.49 14.57
C SER A 106 -5.31 5.06 13.87
N PHE A 107 -5.49 3.76 13.60
CA PHE A 107 -6.78 3.24 13.10
C PHE A 107 -7.91 3.36 14.12
N ARG A 108 -7.64 3.17 15.42
CA ARG A 108 -8.64 3.37 16.49
C ARG A 108 -9.05 4.84 16.59
N LEU A 109 -8.10 5.76 16.44
CA LEU A 109 -8.36 7.20 16.38
C LEU A 109 -9.17 7.57 15.13
N LEU A 110 -8.82 7.01 13.97
CA LEU A 110 -9.56 7.22 12.73
C LEU A 110 -11.04 6.80 12.89
N ARG A 111 -11.31 5.66 13.53
CA ARG A 111 -12.68 5.19 13.77
C ARG A 111 -13.52 6.16 14.63
N LYS A 112 -12.89 6.89 15.54
CA LYS A 112 -13.53 7.90 16.41
C LYS A 112 -13.63 9.28 15.75
N HIS A 113 -13.01 9.47 14.60
CA HIS A 113 -12.92 10.77 13.96
C HIS A 113 -14.27 11.23 13.39
N ARG A 114 -14.58 12.53 13.54
CA ARG A 114 -15.88 13.13 13.17
C ARG A 114 -16.27 12.91 11.71
N HIS A 115 -15.29 12.86 10.82
CA HIS A 115 -15.50 12.69 9.38
C HIS A 115 -15.39 11.23 8.94
N CYS A 116 -15.11 10.29 9.86
CA CYS A 116 -15.05 8.87 9.56
C CYS A 116 -16.43 8.25 9.55
N PHE A 117 -16.74 7.60 8.43
CA PHE A 117 -17.96 6.82 8.24
C PHE A 117 -17.60 5.33 8.06
N PRO A 118 -18.48 4.42 8.50
CA PRO A 118 -18.15 2.99 8.60
C PRO A 118 -17.81 2.37 7.25
N GLU A 119 -18.42 2.82 6.15
CA GLU A 119 -18.16 2.31 4.81
C GLU A 119 -16.71 2.62 4.38
N PHE A 120 -16.23 3.85 4.60
CA PHE A 120 -14.84 4.20 4.31
C PHE A 120 -13.89 3.44 5.22
N PHE A 121 -14.20 3.35 6.51
CA PHE A 121 -13.35 2.64 7.47
C PHE A 121 -13.20 1.17 7.06
N ASN A 122 -14.29 0.50 6.72
CA ASN A 122 -14.29 -0.89 6.28
C ASN A 122 -13.55 -1.08 4.95
N GLN A 123 -13.71 -0.16 4.00
CA GLN A 123 -12.93 -0.17 2.74
C GLN A 123 -11.43 0.01 3.00
N PHE A 124 -11.06 0.96 3.87
CA PHE A 124 -9.68 1.23 4.22
C PHE A 124 -9.04 0.05 4.94
N CYS A 125 -9.70 -0.49 5.97
CA CYS A 125 -9.27 -1.70 6.66
C CYS A 125 -9.18 -2.90 5.71
N GLY A 126 -10.11 -3.03 4.76
CA GLY A 126 -10.12 -4.09 3.76
C GLY A 126 -9.04 -3.95 2.69
N LEU A 127 -8.61 -2.74 2.34
CA LEU A 127 -7.47 -2.50 1.46
C LEU A 127 -6.16 -2.82 2.18
N VAL A 128 -6.06 -2.38 3.42
CA VAL A 128 -4.86 -2.52 4.25
C VAL A 128 -4.63 -3.98 4.68
N SER A 129 -5.69 -4.76 4.95
CA SER A 129 -5.59 -6.17 5.33
C SER A 129 -5.48 -7.13 4.14
N ALA A 130 -5.70 -6.66 2.90
CA ALA A 130 -5.64 -7.51 1.72
C ALA A 130 -4.21 -7.93 1.37
N SER A 131 -4.07 -9.07 0.67
CA SER A 131 -2.79 -9.44 0.06
C SER A 131 -2.42 -8.41 -1.02
N PRO A 132 -1.14 -8.22 -1.38
CA PRO A 132 -0.73 -7.21 -2.36
C PRO A 132 -1.45 -7.32 -3.73
N GLN A 133 -1.72 -8.54 -4.18
CA GLN A 133 -2.49 -8.81 -5.40
C GLN A 133 -3.95 -8.36 -5.25
N LYS A 134 -4.63 -8.81 -4.18
CA LYS A 134 -6.02 -8.43 -3.88
C LYS A 134 -6.17 -6.94 -3.57
N THR A 135 -5.13 -6.30 -3.03
CA THR A 135 -5.11 -4.84 -2.79
C THR A 135 -5.16 -4.08 -4.10
N THR A 136 -4.44 -4.56 -5.12
CA THR A 136 -4.41 -3.92 -6.45
C THR A 136 -5.77 -4.05 -7.14
N GLU A 137 -6.38 -5.23 -7.09
CA GLU A 137 -7.74 -5.48 -7.59
C GLU A 137 -8.78 -4.61 -6.87
N ARG A 138 -8.81 -4.64 -5.53
CA ARG A 138 -9.73 -3.82 -4.74
C ARG A 138 -9.52 -2.32 -4.98
N ARG A 139 -8.28 -1.88 -5.16
CA ARG A 139 -7.99 -0.48 -5.51
C ARG A 139 -8.56 -0.14 -6.88
N ALA A 140 -8.40 -1.02 -7.88
CA ALA A 140 -8.99 -0.84 -9.19
C ALA A 140 -10.52 -0.77 -9.12
N GLU A 141 -11.15 -1.66 -8.35
CA GLU A 141 -12.60 -1.64 -8.10
C GLU A 141 -13.06 -0.35 -7.42
N CYS A 142 -12.37 0.11 -6.37
CA CYS A 142 -12.69 1.38 -5.71
C CYS A 142 -12.49 2.58 -6.63
N MET A 143 -11.47 2.57 -7.49
CA MET A 143 -11.21 3.62 -8.48
C MET A 143 -12.27 3.60 -9.60
N GLU A 144 -12.70 2.43 -10.05
CA GLU A 144 -13.75 2.28 -11.06
C GLU A 144 -15.14 2.65 -10.51
N ALA A 145 -15.46 2.25 -9.28
CA ALA A 145 -16.66 2.69 -8.58
C ALA A 145 -16.69 4.21 -8.42
N SER A 146 -15.53 4.81 -8.11
CA SER A 146 -15.34 6.26 -8.13
C SER A 146 -15.61 6.84 -9.52
N ARG A 147 -14.96 6.32 -10.58
CA ARG A 147 -15.09 6.84 -11.97
C ARG A 147 -16.53 6.83 -12.47
N LYS A 148 -17.28 5.76 -12.20
CA LYS A 148 -18.68 5.60 -12.63
C LYS A 148 -19.67 6.45 -11.83
N GLY A 149 -19.20 7.26 -10.86
CA GLY A 149 -20.08 7.96 -9.93
C GLY A 149 -20.88 7.01 -9.04
N SER A 150 -20.48 5.75 -8.98
CA SER A 150 -21.15 4.64 -8.31
C SER A 150 -20.46 4.27 -6.99
N PHE A 151 -19.87 5.25 -6.29
CA PHE A 151 -19.77 5.11 -4.85
C PHE A 151 -21.20 5.03 -4.36
N ASP A 152 -21.66 3.83 -4.03
CA ASP A 152 -23.03 3.50 -3.63
C ASP A 152 -23.77 4.74 -3.10
N THR A 153 -24.40 5.47 -4.03
CA THR A 153 -24.77 6.88 -3.87
C THR A 153 -25.99 7.04 -2.99
N ARG A 154 -26.45 5.94 -2.39
CA ARG A 154 -27.59 5.91 -1.49
C ARG A 154 -27.41 6.84 -0.30
N ASN A 155 -26.19 7.05 0.24
CA ASN A 155 -26.04 7.77 1.51
C ASN A 155 -24.93 8.84 1.64
N ARG A 156 -23.89 8.91 0.79
CA ARG A 156 -22.76 9.84 1.02
C ARG A 156 -22.19 10.46 -0.25
N SER A 157 -21.80 11.73 -0.14
CA SER A 157 -21.31 12.51 -1.27
C SER A 157 -19.80 12.29 -1.51
N PRO A 158 -19.30 12.43 -2.75
CA PRO A 158 -17.86 12.44 -3.02
C PRO A 158 -17.07 13.48 -2.20
N LYS A 159 -17.74 14.54 -1.71
CA LYS A 159 -17.13 15.56 -0.84
C LYS A 159 -16.77 15.00 0.54
N ASP A 160 -17.52 14.00 1.03
CA ASP A 160 -17.28 13.39 2.33
C ASP A 160 -16.03 12.47 2.29
N TYR A 161 -15.86 11.72 1.20
CA TYR A 161 -14.63 10.97 0.91
C TYR A 161 -13.40 11.88 0.81
N TYR A 162 -13.55 13.05 0.19
CA TYR A 162 -12.48 14.03 0.13
C TYR A 162 -12.12 14.58 1.51
N ARG A 163 -13.12 14.97 2.32
CA ARG A 163 -12.90 15.53 3.66
C ARG A 163 -12.13 14.57 4.56
N ILE A 164 -12.49 13.29 4.55
CA ILE A 164 -11.79 12.30 5.34
C ILE A 164 -10.39 12.00 4.80
N ALA A 165 -10.21 11.93 3.47
CA ALA A 165 -8.88 11.75 2.87
C ALA A 165 -7.95 12.92 3.19
N LEU A 166 -8.49 14.15 3.22
CA LEU A 166 -7.74 15.35 3.62
C LEU A 166 -7.39 15.30 5.12
N ALA A 167 -8.35 14.94 5.98
CA ALA A 167 -8.11 14.79 7.41
C ALA A 167 -7.02 13.73 7.69
N ILE A 168 -7.06 12.58 7.01
CA ILE A 168 -6.01 11.54 7.12
C ILE A 168 -4.65 12.10 6.69
N ARG A 169 -4.58 12.84 5.59
CA ARG A 169 -3.32 13.44 5.12
C ARG A 169 -2.75 14.46 6.12
N GLN A 170 -3.60 15.22 6.81
CA GLN A 170 -3.19 16.30 7.72
C GLN A 170 -2.92 15.80 9.14
N GLU A 171 -3.78 14.94 9.67
CA GLU A 171 -3.79 14.53 11.07
C GLU A 171 -3.12 13.17 11.32
N MET A 172 -3.07 12.30 10.30
CA MET A 172 -2.57 10.92 10.43
C MET A 172 -1.68 10.53 9.23
N PRO A 173 -0.52 11.20 9.06
CA PRO A 173 0.34 11.00 7.89
C PRO A 173 0.87 9.57 7.76
N GLU A 174 1.00 8.85 8.88
CA GLU A 174 1.40 7.44 8.91
C GLU A 174 0.39 6.55 8.17
N LEU A 175 -0.91 6.74 8.43
CA LEU A 175 -1.98 6.05 7.73
C LEU A 175 -2.05 6.46 6.26
N TYR A 176 -1.73 7.71 5.96
CA TYR A 176 -1.68 8.19 4.58
C TYR A 176 -0.63 7.46 3.75
N GLN A 177 0.55 7.13 4.32
CA GLN A 177 1.60 6.43 3.58
C GLN A 177 1.23 4.99 3.21
N LEU A 178 0.47 4.30 4.07
CA LEU A 178 0.05 2.92 3.84
C LEU A 178 -0.74 2.76 2.53
N GLU A 179 -1.64 3.71 2.24
CA GLU A 179 -2.51 3.70 1.07
C GLU A 179 -2.49 5.04 0.31
N LYS A 180 -1.29 5.62 0.20
CA LYS A 180 -1.02 6.85 -0.57
C LYS A 180 -1.63 6.82 -1.98
N PRO A 181 -1.53 5.73 -2.77
CA PRO A 181 -2.07 5.71 -4.13
C PRO A 181 -3.59 5.92 -4.18
N TRP A 182 -4.32 5.31 -3.25
CA TRP A 182 -5.78 5.40 -3.20
C TRP A 182 -6.25 6.76 -2.67
N LEU A 183 -5.66 7.23 -1.56
CA LEU A 183 -6.01 8.53 -0.97
C LEU A 183 -5.66 9.69 -1.90
N SER A 184 -4.52 9.61 -2.61
CA SER A 184 -4.13 10.62 -3.61
C SER A 184 -5.13 10.69 -4.76
N HIS A 185 -5.69 9.55 -5.18
CA HIS A 185 -6.71 9.51 -6.22
C HIS A 185 -8.03 10.17 -5.79
N ILE A 186 -8.44 9.97 -4.53
CA ILE A 186 -9.62 10.65 -3.97
C ILE A 186 -9.41 12.17 -3.93
N LEU A 187 -8.20 12.62 -3.55
CA LEU A 187 -7.86 14.04 -3.48
C LEU A 187 -7.82 14.70 -4.86
N SER A 188 -7.16 14.08 -5.85
CA SER A 188 -6.98 14.66 -7.19
C SER A 188 -8.29 14.80 -7.97
N LYS A 189 -9.28 13.92 -7.73
CA LYS A 189 -10.57 13.97 -8.40
C LYS A 189 -11.36 15.24 -8.07
N ARG A 190 -11.22 15.78 -6.86
CA ARG A 190 -11.86 17.06 -6.49
C ARG A 190 -11.19 18.23 -7.18
N ASP A 191 -9.87 18.21 -7.32
CA ASP A 191 -9.15 19.27 -8.03
C ASP A 191 -9.61 19.32 -9.49
N ALA A 192 -9.77 18.17 -10.14
CA ALA A 192 -10.36 18.08 -11.49
C ALA A 192 -11.80 18.60 -11.53
N ASN A 193 -12.70 18.11 -10.66
CA ASN A 193 -14.10 18.54 -10.68
C ASN A 193 -14.30 20.02 -10.31
N ASN A 194 -13.45 20.58 -9.45
CA ASN A 194 -13.47 22.01 -9.13
C ASN A 194 -13.03 22.86 -10.34
N VAL A 195 -12.03 22.42 -11.11
CA VAL A 195 -11.58 23.10 -12.33
C VAL A 195 -12.67 23.06 -13.41
N PHE A 196 -13.29 21.90 -13.64
CA PHE A 196 -14.38 21.77 -14.61
C PHE A 196 -15.64 22.55 -14.18
N GLY A 197 -16.06 22.45 -12.92
CA GLY A 197 -17.23 23.17 -12.42
C GLY A 197 -17.07 24.69 -12.40
N PHE A 198 -15.85 25.19 -12.18
CA PHE A 198 -15.56 26.63 -12.28
C PHE A 198 -15.64 27.11 -13.74
N SER A 199 -15.16 26.32 -14.71
CA SER A 199 -15.24 26.68 -16.14
C SER A 199 -16.68 26.72 -16.68
N GLU A 200 -17.54 25.77 -16.30
CA GLU A 200 -18.96 25.76 -16.69
C GLU A 200 -19.74 26.93 -16.07
N ALA A 201 -19.49 27.23 -14.79
CA ALA A 201 -20.14 28.36 -14.12
C ALA A 201 -19.73 29.70 -14.75
N VAL A 202 -18.44 29.86 -15.09
CA VAL A 202 -17.95 31.06 -15.78
C VAL A 202 -18.56 31.18 -17.17
N LEU A 203 -18.63 30.10 -17.94
CA LEU A 203 -19.29 30.08 -19.25
C LEU A 203 -20.78 30.46 -19.16
N ALA A 204 -21.50 29.94 -18.16
CA ALA A 204 -22.90 30.27 -17.94
C ALA A 204 -23.10 31.76 -17.59
N ILE A 205 -22.24 32.32 -16.74
CA ILE A 205 -22.27 33.75 -16.39
C ILE A 205 -21.96 34.62 -17.61
N VAL A 206 -20.95 34.25 -18.40
CA VAL A 206 -20.58 34.99 -19.62
C VAL A 206 -21.73 34.93 -20.64
N ALA A 207 -22.34 33.76 -20.86
CA ALA A 207 -23.49 33.63 -21.75
C ALA A 207 -24.69 34.47 -21.30
N PHE A 208 -24.94 34.51 -19.99
CA PHE A 208 -26.00 35.33 -19.40
C PHE A 208 -25.74 36.83 -19.59
N LEU A 209 -24.50 37.28 -19.40
CA LEU A 209 -24.12 38.67 -19.66
C LEU A 209 -24.22 39.04 -21.13
N VAL A 210 -23.82 38.16 -22.05
CA VAL A 210 -23.97 38.36 -23.50
C VAL A 210 -25.44 38.48 -23.89
N MET A 211 -26.31 37.63 -23.32
CA MET A 211 -27.77 37.71 -23.53
C MET A 211 -28.35 39.03 -23.03
N ILE A 212 -27.92 39.50 -21.86
CA ILE A 212 -28.34 40.81 -21.33
C ILE A 212 -27.88 41.94 -22.25
N CYS A 213 -26.62 41.94 -22.67
CA CYS A 213 -26.08 42.95 -23.57
C CYS A 213 -26.82 42.97 -24.92
N ALA A 214 -27.11 41.80 -25.49
CA ALA A 214 -27.88 41.66 -26.72
C ALA A 214 -29.31 42.19 -26.57
N TYR A 215 -29.96 41.92 -25.44
CA TYR A 215 -31.29 42.45 -25.13
C TYR A 215 -31.32 43.97 -25.04
N TYR A 216 -30.36 44.59 -24.34
CA TYR A 216 -30.27 46.05 -24.22
C TYR A 216 -29.88 46.73 -25.55
N ALA A 217 -29.00 46.12 -26.34
CA ALA A 217 -28.65 46.62 -27.67
C ALA A 217 -29.86 46.61 -28.62
N SER A 218 -30.64 45.52 -28.63
CA SER A 218 -31.88 45.42 -29.42
C SER A 218 -32.90 46.50 -29.02
N LYS A 219 -33.00 46.80 -27.72
CA LYS A 219 -33.92 47.82 -27.19
C LYS A 219 -33.51 49.26 -27.55
N MET A 220 -32.22 49.55 -27.69
CA MET A 220 -31.74 50.88 -28.13
C MET A 220 -31.88 51.12 -29.64
N ILE A 221 -31.82 50.06 -30.46
CA ILE A 221 -31.90 50.19 -31.93
C ILE A 221 -33.36 50.41 -32.41
N PHE A 222 -34.35 50.06 -31.58
CA PHE A 222 -35.78 50.19 -31.88
C PHE A 222 -36.48 51.38 -31.18
N GLN A 223 -35.73 52.34 -30.65
CA GLN A 223 -36.22 53.67 -30.24
C GLN A 223 -35.78 54.73 -31.23
#